data_AF-W2VQB4-F1
#
_entry.id   AF-W2VQB4-F1
#
_cell.length_a   1.000
_cell.length_b   1.000
_cell.length_c   1.000
_cell.angle_alpha   90.00
_cell.angle_beta   90.00
_cell.angle_gamma   90.00
#
_symmetry.space_group_name_H-M   'P 1'
#
loop_
_entity.id
_entity.type
_entity.pdbx_description
1 polymer ?
#
loop_
_entity_poly.entity_id
_entity_poly.type
_entity_poly.pdbx_seq_one_letter_code
_entity_poly.pdbx_strand_id
1 'polypeptide(L)'
;MLATTLRRSAASKRALTQLQNQRRHGGSLSKNKHIENWNNWRGDSEKRFKFDSEFFTSMAAWGLFPFGLYYVMGADERRKRDLRNGVPENFRQ
;
A
#
# COMPACT_ATOMS: atom_id res chain seq x y z
N MET A 1 55.26 -6.60 -32.29
CA MET A 1 55.21 -8.05 -32.01
C MET A 1 54.69 -8.26 -30.60
N LEU A 2 53.88 -9.31 -30.42
CA LEU A 2 53.02 -9.60 -29.26
C LEU A 2 53.79 -9.85 -27.95
N ALA A 3 53.17 -9.47 -26.83
CA ALA A 3 53.16 -10.28 -25.60
C ALA A 3 51.91 -9.97 -24.76
N THR A 4 50.74 -10.32 -25.30
CA THR A 4 49.52 -10.50 -24.50
C THR A 4 49.67 -11.78 -23.67
N THR A 5 50.08 -11.65 -22.40
CA THR A 5 49.90 -12.72 -21.40
C THR A 5 48.96 -12.23 -20.31
N LEU A 6 47.67 -12.21 -20.63
CA LEU A 6 46.63 -12.19 -19.60
C LEU A 6 46.68 -13.56 -18.88
N ARG A 7 47.37 -13.61 -17.73
CA ARG A 7 47.23 -14.70 -16.77
C ARG A 7 45.77 -14.73 -16.32
N ARG A 8 44.96 -15.58 -16.95
CA ARG A 8 43.61 -15.90 -16.51
C ARG A 8 43.75 -16.68 -15.20
N SER A 9 43.79 -16.00 -14.06
CA SER A 9 43.73 -16.66 -12.75
C SER A 9 42.41 -17.40 -12.69
N ALA A 10 42.44 -18.73 -12.69
CA ALA A 10 41.25 -19.54 -12.47
C ALA A 10 40.61 -19.07 -11.15
N ALA A 11 39.37 -18.58 -11.20
CA ALA A 11 38.65 -18.17 -10.02
C ALA A 11 38.67 -19.33 -9.01
N SER A 12 39.14 -19.06 -7.79
CA SER A 12 39.24 -20.05 -6.72
C SER A 12 37.91 -20.78 -6.57
N LYS A 13 37.94 -22.12 -6.54
CA LYS A 13 36.73 -22.95 -6.33
C LYS A 13 35.96 -22.53 -5.08
N ARG A 14 36.63 -21.96 -4.07
CA ARG A 14 36.01 -21.39 -2.87
C ARG A 14 35.22 -20.10 -3.11
N ALA A 15 35.67 -19.24 -4.02
CA ALA A 15 34.92 -18.04 -4.41
C ALA A 15 33.67 -18.40 -5.22
N LEU A 16 33.76 -19.45 -6.03
CA LEU A 16 32.65 -19.96 -6.83
C LEU A 16 31.58 -20.63 -5.94
N THR A 17 31.98 -21.38 -4.91
CA THR A 17 31.05 -21.94 -3.93
C THR A 17 30.42 -20.88 -3.03
N GLN A 18 31.11 -19.80 -2.67
CA GLN A 18 30.50 -18.65 -1.97
C GLN A 18 29.45 -17.92 -2.83
N LEU A 19 29.73 -17.71 -4.12
CA LEU A 19 28.76 -17.15 -5.07
C LEU A 19 27.55 -18.09 -5.28
N GLN A 20 27.78 -19.41 -5.31
CA GLN A 20 26.70 -20.39 -5.41
C GLN A 20 25.88 -20.47 -4.12
N ASN A 21 26.49 -20.35 -2.94
CA ASN A 21 25.79 -20.29 -1.66
C ASN A 21 25.03 -18.97 -1.43
N GLN A 22 25.36 -17.91 -2.19
CA GLN A 22 24.56 -16.69 -2.25
C GLN A 22 23.29 -16.85 -3.11
N ARG A 23 23.16 -17.91 -3.93
CA ARG A 23 21.88 -18.25 -4.54
C ARG A 23 20.96 -18.81 -3.46
N ARG A 24 20.16 -17.93 -2.88
CA ARG A 24 19.05 -18.26 -1.97
C ARG A 24 18.26 -19.44 -2.57
N HIS A 25 18.12 -20.52 -1.80
CA HIS A 25 17.38 -21.74 -2.15
C HIS A 25 15.87 -21.46 -2.23
N GLY A 26 15.43 -20.64 -3.18
CA GLY A 26 14.06 -20.14 -3.24
C GLY A 26 13.58 -19.92 -4.67
N GLY A 27 13.62 -20.98 -5.48
CA GLY A 27 13.01 -21.01 -6.82
C GLY A 27 13.56 -19.99 -7.84
N SER A 28 13.35 -20.26 -9.12
CA SER A 28 13.54 -19.27 -10.18
C SER A 28 12.29 -18.40 -10.27
N LEU A 29 12.19 -17.35 -9.47
CA LEU A 29 11.13 -16.36 -9.63
C LEU A 29 11.51 -15.45 -10.79
N SER A 30 10.87 -15.64 -11.95
CA SER A 30 11.07 -14.75 -13.10
C SER A 30 10.55 -13.37 -12.73
N LYS A 31 11.46 -12.39 -12.70
CA LYS A 31 11.13 -11.01 -12.36
C LYS A 31 10.23 -10.43 -13.45
N ASN A 32 9.01 -10.07 -13.08
CA ASN A 32 8.14 -9.31 -13.95
C ASN A 32 8.35 -7.81 -13.68
N LYS A 33 8.89 -7.11 -14.68
CA LYS A 33 9.17 -5.67 -14.61
C LYS A 33 7.94 -4.84 -14.25
N HIS A 34 6.75 -5.21 -14.74
CA HIS A 34 5.52 -4.48 -14.44
C HIS A 34 5.12 -4.62 -12.96
N ILE A 35 5.28 -5.82 -12.39
CA ILE A 35 4.98 -6.08 -10.98
C ILE A 35 5.98 -5.34 -10.08
N GLU A 36 7.26 -5.39 -10.42
CA GLU A 36 8.29 -4.67 -9.67
C GLU A 36 8.06 -3.14 -9.72
N ASN A 37 7.73 -2.59 -10.89
CA ASN A 37 7.44 -1.17 -11.03
C ASN A 37 6.17 -0.75 -10.27
N TRP A 38 5.10 -1.55 -10.32
CA TRP A 38 3.88 -1.27 -9.56
C TRP A 38 4.13 -1.30 -8.05
N ASN A 39 4.89 -2.29 -7.57
CA ASN A 39 5.24 -2.39 -6.15
C ASN A 39 6.13 -1.22 -5.71
N ASN A 40 7.11 -0.82 -6.52
CA ASN A 40 7.94 0.35 -6.22
C ASN A 40 7.10 1.63 -6.23
N TRP A 41 6.16 1.78 -7.17
CA TRP A 41 5.27 2.95 -7.22
C TRP A 41 4.41 3.08 -5.96
N ARG A 42 3.87 1.96 -5.45
CA ARG A 42 3.13 1.94 -4.17
C ARG A 42 4.04 2.18 -2.97
N GLY A 43 5.23 1.60 -2.96
CA GLY A 43 6.21 1.78 -1.88
C GLY A 43 6.73 3.22 -1.76
N ASP A 44 6.84 3.92 -2.89
CA ASP A 44 7.24 5.33 -2.95
C ASP A 44 6.04 6.30 -2.86
N SER A 45 4.84 5.81 -2.53
CA SER A 45 3.63 6.65 -2.45
C SER A 45 3.79 7.83 -1.48
N GLU A 46 4.44 7.62 -0.33
CA GLU A 46 4.70 8.67 0.66
C GLU A 46 5.60 9.79 0.10
N LYS A 47 6.64 9.44 -0.65
CA LYS A 47 7.55 10.43 -1.26
C LYS A 47 6.89 11.23 -2.39
N ARG A 48 5.90 10.61 -3.05
CA ARG A 48 5.16 11.20 -4.16
C ARG A 48 3.92 11.96 -3.69
N PHE A 49 3.61 11.88 -2.40
CA PHE A 49 2.44 12.52 -1.82
C PHE A 49 2.54 14.04 -1.98
N LYS A 50 1.47 14.64 -2.48
CA LYS A 50 1.29 16.08 -2.56
C LYS A 50 -0.07 16.42 -2.00
N PHE A 51 -0.08 17.33 -1.04
CA PHE A 51 -1.32 17.85 -0.50
C PHE A 51 -1.82 18.98 -1.39
N ASP A 52 -2.67 18.64 -2.35
CA ASP A 52 -3.33 19.59 -3.24
C ASP A 52 -4.82 19.76 -2.87
N SER A 53 -5.47 20.72 -3.52
CA SER A 53 -6.89 21.02 -3.28
C SER A 53 -7.81 19.86 -3.67
N GLU A 54 -7.43 19.06 -4.67
CA GLU A 54 -8.21 17.91 -5.13
C GLU A 54 -8.15 16.76 -4.11
N PHE A 55 -6.95 16.45 -3.61
CA PHE A 55 -6.72 15.51 -2.53
C PHE A 55 -7.45 15.94 -1.26
N PHE A 56 -7.36 17.22 -0.88
CA PHE A 56 -8.10 17.72 0.27
C PHE A 56 -9.62 17.56 0.10
N THR A 57 -10.16 17.95 -1.06
CA THR A 57 -11.60 17.86 -1.33
C THR A 57 -12.07 16.41 -1.32
N SER A 58 -11.32 15.50 -1.94
CA SER A 58 -11.65 14.08 -1.95
C SER A 58 -11.55 13.46 -0.55
N MET A 59 -10.52 13.79 0.23
CA MET A 59 -10.36 13.36 1.61
C MET A 59 -11.51 13.86 2.49
N ALA A 60 -11.90 15.13 2.38
CA ALA A 60 -13.00 15.70 3.13
C ALA A 60 -14.36 15.09 2.71
N ALA A 61 -14.61 14.95 1.41
CA ALA A 61 -15.84 14.35 0.91
C ALA A 61 -16.00 12.90 1.38
N TRP A 62 -14.98 12.06 1.17
CA TRP A 62 -15.01 10.67 1.60
C TRP A 62 -14.92 10.49 3.12
N GLY A 63 -14.30 11.43 3.83
CA GLY A 63 -14.19 11.43 5.29
C GLY A 63 -15.45 11.91 6.00
N LEU A 64 -16.28 12.73 5.37
CA LEU A 64 -17.48 13.30 5.99
C LEU A 64 -18.77 12.66 5.47
N PHE A 65 -18.86 12.38 4.18
CA PHE A 65 -20.13 11.96 3.56
C PHE A 65 -20.67 10.62 4.10
N PRO A 66 -19.87 9.53 4.18
CA PRO A 66 -20.39 8.25 4.67
C PRO A 66 -20.82 8.33 6.14
N PHE A 67 -20.08 9.06 6.96
CA PHE A 67 -20.36 9.20 8.39
C PHE A 67 -21.55 10.13 8.65
N GLY A 68 -21.65 11.23 7.89
CA GLY A 68 -22.81 12.12 7.92
C GLY A 68 -24.08 11.39 7.48
N LEU A 69 -24.02 10.62 6.39
CA LEU A 69 -25.14 9.81 5.92
C LEU A 69 -25.56 8.78 6.97
N TYR A 70 -24.59 8.04 7.52
CA TYR A 70 -24.84 7.07 8.60
C TYR A 70 -25.49 7.72 9.83
N TYR A 71 -25.00 8.89 10.24
CA TYR A 71 -25.55 9.63 11.37
C TYR A 71 -26.99 10.05 11.12
N VAL A 72 -27.29 10.64 9.96
CA VAL A 72 -28.65 11.10 9.61
C VAL A 72 -29.62 9.92 9.56
N MET A 73 -29.25 8.82 8.90
CA MET A 73 -30.08 7.62 8.84
C MET A 73 -30.29 7.02 10.24
N GLY A 74 -29.23 6.92 11.03
CA GLY A 74 -29.31 6.41 12.40
C GLY A 74 -30.16 7.29 13.31
N ALA A 75 -30.07 8.61 13.17
CA ALA A 75 -30.88 9.56 13.93
C ALA A 75 -32.37 9.46 13.54
N ASP A 76 -32.67 9.36 12.25
CA ASP A 76 -34.04 9.21 11.75
C ASP A 76 -34.67 7.88 12.21
N GLU A 77 -33.95 6.77 12.09
CA GLU A 77 -34.43 5.49 12.61
C GLU A 77 -34.67 5.51 14.12
N ARG A 78 -33.78 6.16 14.88
CA ARG A 78 -33.96 6.30 16.33
C ARG A 78 -35.20 7.11 16.67
N ARG A 79 -35.43 8.25 16.00
CA ARG A 79 -36.66 9.04 16.17
C ARG A 79 -37.92 8.22 15.90
N LYS A 80 -37.94 7.47 14.79
CA LYS A 80 -39.06 6.57 14.44
C LYS A 80 -39.29 5.50 15.50
N ARG A 81 -38.22 4.92 16.07
CA ARG A 81 -38.34 3.92 17.16
C ARG A 81 -38.83 4.54 18.45
N ASP A 82 -38.32 5.71 18.83
CA ASP A 82 -38.72 6.42 20.05
C ASP A 82 -40.20 6.83 19.98
N LEU A 83 -40.67 7.34 18.84
CA LEU A 83 -42.09 7.61 18.58
C LEU A 83 -42.96 6.36 18.73
N ARG A 84 -42.53 5.24 18.14
CA ARG A 84 -43.24 3.96 18.25
C ARG A 84 -43.31 3.45 19.70
N ASN A 85 -42.30 3.74 20.50
CA ASN A 85 -42.20 3.33 21.89
C ASN A 85 -42.85 4.34 22.88
N GLY A 86 -43.45 5.43 22.37
CA GLY A 86 -44.09 6.46 23.19
C GLY A 86 -43.11 7.30 24.01
N VAL A 87 -41.84 7.36 23.62
CA VAL A 87 -40.83 8.18 24.30
C VAL A 87 -41.03 9.65 23.89
N PRO A 88 -41.14 10.60 24.84
CA PRO A 88 -41.29 12.02 24.53
C PRO A 88 -40.12 12.55 23.69
N GLU A 89 -40.39 13.41 22.70
CA GLU A 89 -39.36 13.92 21.77
C GLU A 89 -38.18 14.65 22.44
N ASN A 90 -38.38 15.16 23.65
CA ASN A 90 -37.38 15.91 24.42
C ASN A 90 -36.59 15.04 25.42
N PHE A 91 -36.79 13.71 25.44
CA PHE A 91 -36.18 12.84 26.45
C PHE A 91 -34.64 12.77 26.37
N ARG A 92 -34.03 13.07 25.22
CA ARG A 92 -32.59 12.93 24.97
C ARG A 92 -31.95 14.14 24.28
N GLN A 93 -32.62 15.30 24.30
CA GLN A 93 -32.03 16.57 23.86
C GLN A 93 -31.01 17.06 24.87
#